data_AF-A0A7C3H6J1-F1
#
_entry.id   AF-A0A7C3H6J1-F1
#
_cell.length_a   1.000
_cell.length_b   1.000
_cell.length_c   1.000
_cell.angle_alpha   90.00
_cell.angle_beta   90.00
_cell.angle_gamma   90.00
#
_symmetry.space_group_name_H-M   'P 1'
#
loop_
_entity.id
_entity.type
_entity.pdbx_description
1 polymer ?
#
loop_
_entity_poly.entity_id
_entity_poly.type
_entity_poly.pdbx_seq_one_letter_code
_entity_poly.pdbx_strand_id
1 'polypeptide(L)'
;MELPRCALIRQNFPRRGLGDVRAAVREAIQSARQLDRLPPAASVAVGVGSRGIARIDDIVSELVACLKERGLRPFLFPAMGSHGAATARGQAAVLEKLGLSEQRTGAPIRSSLAVVPLGR
;
A
#
# COMPACT_ATOMS: atom_id res chain seq x y z
N MET A 1 21.26 -37.62 -6.53
CA MET A 1 19.84 -37.20 -6.43
C MET A 1 19.38 -36.88 -7.84
N GLU A 2 18.50 -37.69 -8.43
CA GLU A 2 17.92 -37.36 -9.73
C GLU A 2 16.84 -36.30 -9.55
N LEU A 3 16.90 -35.25 -10.34
CA LEU A 3 15.87 -34.22 -10.37
C LEU A 3 14.67 -34.74 -11.18
N PRO A 4 13.44 -34.32 -10.84
CA PRO A 4 12.26 -34.71 -11.59
C PRO A 4 12.33 -34.18 -13.04
N ARG A 5 11.59 -34.83 -13.94
CA ARG A 5 11.44 -34.38 -15.32
C ARG A 5 10.78 -33.01 -15.36
N CYS A 6 11.48 -32.03 -15.92
CA CYS A 6 10.97 -30.67 -16.14
C CYS A 6 10.58 -30.47 -17.61
N ALA A 7 9.62 -29.58 -17.87
CA ALA A 7 9.26 -29.13 -19.21
C ALA A 7 9.29 -27.60 -19.26
N LEU A 8 9.65 -27.05 -20.43
CA LEU A 8 9.60 -25.60 -20.66
C LEU A 8 8.16 -25.18 -20.97
N ILE A 9 7.70 -24.14 -20.28
CA ILE A 9 6.40 -23.51 -20.53
C ILE A 9 6.65 -22.05 -20.92
N ARG A 10 5.98 -21.58 -21.97
CA ARG A 10 5.90 -20.16 -22.32
C ARG A 10 4.51 -19.64 -21.96
N GLN A 11 4.44 -18.72 -21.01
CA GLN A 11 3.21 -18.00 -20.70
C GLN A 11 3.16 -16.69 -21.49
N ASN A 12 2.03 -16.43 -22.13
CA ASN A 12 1.75 -15.16 -22.81
C ASN A 12 0.55 -14.52 -22.11
N PHE A 13 0.79 -13.42 -21.39
CA PHE A 13 -0.26 -12.68 -20.70
C PHE A 13 -0.68 -11.46 -21.53
N PRO A 14 -1.98 -11.17 -21.66
CA PRO A 14 -2.42 -9.94 -22.30
C PRO A 14 -1.90 -8.74 -21.51
N ARG A 15 -1.32 -7.76 -22.20
CA ARG A 15 -0.81 -6.54 -21.57
C ARG A 15 -1.98 -5.60 -21.22
N ARG A 16 -2.56 -5.82 -20.04
CA ARG A 16 -3.65 -5.00 -19.48
C ARG A 16 -3.12 -3.97 -18.48
N GLY A 17 -2.21 -3.11 -18.94
CA GLY A 17 -1.64 -2.05 -18.11
C GLY A 17 -2.46 -0.77 -18.16
N LEU A 18 -2.45 -0.01 -17.06
CA LEU A 18 -2.93 1.37 -17.06
C LEU A 18 -1.89 2.27 -17.75
N GLY A 19 -2.34 3.22 -18.57
CA GLY A 19 -1.47 4.22 -19.19
C GLY A 19 -0.97 5.25 -18.16
N ASP A 20 -1.87 5.69 -17.29
CA ASP A 20 -1.57 6.60 -16.18
C ASP A 20 -2.13 6.03 -14.87
N VAL A 21 -1.21 5.58 -14.01
CA VAL A 21 -1.53 4.99 -12.71
C VAL A 21 -2.08 6.04 -11.74
N ARG A 22 -1.57 7.28 -11.78
CA ARG A 22 -1.99 8.34 -10.86
C ARG A 22 -3.41 8.82 -11.19
N ALA A 23 -3.70 9.02 -12.47
CA ALA A 23 -5.05 9.36 -12.93
C ALA A 23 -6.08 8.30 -12.50
N ALA A 24 -5.74 7.00 -12.68
CA ALA A 24 -6.62 5.91 -12.27
C ALA A 24 -6.86 5.85 -10.75
N VAL A 25 -5.84 6.11 -9.93
CA VAL A 25 -5.99 6.19 -8.47
C VAL A 25 -6.89 7.36 -8.09
N ARG A 26 -6.70 8.53 -8.71
CA ARG A 26 -7.52 9.71 -8.46
C ARG A 26 -8.98 9.45 -8.81
N GLU A 27 -9.26 8.84 -9.96
CA GLU A 27 -10.61 8.45 -10.37
C GLU A 27 -11.26 7.48 -9.36
N ALA A 28 -10.52 6.44 -8.96
CA ALA A 28 -10.99 5.48 -7.96
C ALA A 28 -11.35 6.17 -6.63
N ILE A 29 -10.50 7.07 -6.14
CA ILE A 29 -10.72 7.79 -4.88
C ILE A 29 -11.80 8.87 -5.01
N GLN A 30 -11.97 9.49 -6.17
CA GLN A 30 -13.13 10.35 -6.44
C GLN A 30 -14.43 9.56 -6.35
N SER A 31 -14.49 8.33 -6.87
CA SER A 31 -15.69 7.49 -6.80
C SER A 31 -16.06 7.03 -5.38
N ALA A 32 -15.13 7.08 -4.42
CA ALA A 32 -15.30 6.64 -3.05
C ALA A 32 -16.06 7.66 -2.17
N ARG A 33 -17.36 7.83 -2.43
CA ARG A 33 -18.26 8.78 -1.73
C ARG A 33 -18.35 8.61 -0.21
N GLN A 34 -17.92 7.46 0.31
CA GLN A 34 -17.87 7.19 1.75
C GLN A 34 -16.83 8.07 2.46
N LEU A 35 -15.78 8.50 1.76
CA LEU A 35 -14.76 9.39 2.31
C LEU A 35 -15.35 10.76 2.66
N ASP A 36 -16.39 11.20 1.95
CA ASP A 36 -17.06 12.48 2.17
C ASP A 36 -17.89 12.49 3.48
N ARG A 37 -18.14 11.31 4.06
CA ARG A 37 -18.86 11.15 5.33
C ARG A 37 -17.94 11.15 6.54
N LEU A 38 -16.63 11.18 6.34
CA LEU A 38 -15.68 11.18 7.44
C LEU A 38 -15.70 12.55 8.15
N PRO A 39 -15.48 12.57 9.48
CA PRO A 39 -15.31 13.82 10.20
C PRO A 39 -14.17 14.66 9.61
N PRO A 40 -14.26 16.00 9.69
CA PRO A 40 -13.15 16.88 9.33
C PRO A 40 -11.86 16.46 10.04
N ALA A 41 -10.74 16.44 9.31
CA ALA A 41 -9.43 16.03 9.83
C ALA A 41 -9.35 14.60 10.40
N ALA A 42 -10.28 13.71 10.01
CA ALA A 42 -10.23 12.30 10.41
C ALA A 42 -8.89 11.65 10.04
N SER A 43 -8.36 10.86 10.98
CA SER A 43 -7.14 10.08 10.77
C SER A 43 -7.47 8.84 9.94
N VAL A 44 -6.73 8.61 8.85
CA VAL A 44 -6.96 7.49 7.92
C VAL A 44 -5.73 6.61 7.83
N ALA A 45 -5.85 5.33 8.20
CA ALA A 45 -4.79 4.36 8.03
C ALA A 45 -4.77 3.86 6.59
N VAL A 46 -3.65 4.05 5.88
CA VAL A 46 -3.40 3.48 4.56
C VAL A 46 -2.59 2.21 4.74
N GLY A 47 -3.26 1.06 4.65
CA GLY A 47 -2.63 -0.25 4.76
C GLY A 47 -1.78 -0.56 3.53
N VAL A 48 -0.51 -0.89 3.73
CA VAL A 48 0.41 -1.22 2.63
C VAL A 48 1.07 -2.59 2.82
N GLY A 49 0.93 -3.45 1.82
CA GLY A 49 1.56 -4.77 1.76
C GLY A 49 2.85 -4.79 0.93
N SER A 50 3.51 -5.96 0.86
CA SER A 50 4.79 -6.14 0.14
C SER A 50 4.76 -7.25 -0.91
N ARG A 51 3.57 -7.58 -1.44
CA ARG A 51 3.34 -8.67 -2.41
C ARG A 51 3.52 -8.24 -3.88
N GLY A 52 4.49 -7.36 -4.17
CA GLY A 52 4.90 -7.06 -5.56
C GLY A 52 3.89 -6.30 -6.41
N ILE A 53 3.23 -5.27 -5.85
CA ILE A 53 2.39 -4.35 -6.63
C ILE A 53 3.30 -3.45 -7.48
N ALA A 54 3.12 -3.47 -8.79
CA ALA A 54 3.87 -2.59 -9.69
C ALA A 54 3.52 -1.12 -9.39
N ARG A 55 4.54 -0.25 -9.33
CA ARG A 55 4.38 1.21 -9.10
C ARG A 55 3.63 1.53 -7.80
N ILE A 56 3.84 0.71 -6.76
CA ILE A 56 3.18 0.89 -5.45
C ILE A 56 3.47 2.26 -4.83
N ASP A 57 4.65 2.82 -5.08
CA ASP A 57 5.05 4.15 -4.67
C ASP A 57 4.17 5.25 -5.28
N ASP A 58 3.90 5.21 -6.59
CA ASP A 58 2.98 6.14 -7.22
C ASP A 58 1.55 5.98 -6.74
N ILE A 59 1.10 4.73 -6.59
CA ILE A 59 -0.26 4.43 -6.13
C ILE A 59 -0.50 5.02 -4.74
N VAL A 60 0.40 4.72 -3.80
CA VAL A 60 0.27 5.14 -2.41
C VAL A 60 0.46 6.65 -2.29
N SER A 61 1.41 7.24 -3.02
CA SER A 61 1.65 8.69 -2.98
C SER A 61 0.44 9.47 -3.50
N GLU A 62 -0.16 9.04 -4.62
CA GLU A 62 -1.36 9.69 -5.17
C GLU A 62 -2.58 9.51 -4.26
N LEU A 63 -2.74 8.32 -3.67
CA LEU A 63 -3.77 8.06 -2.68
C LEU A 63 -3.65 9.01 -1.48
N VAL A 64 -2.45 9.15 -0.92
CA VAL A 64 -2.18 10.05 0.20
C VAL A 64 -2.47 11.50 -0.17
N ALA A 65 -2.06 11.95 -1.36
CA ALA A 65 -2.35 13.30 -1.85
C ALA A 65 -3.87 13.53 -1.94
N CYS A 66 -4.62 12.62 -2.57
CA CYS A 66 -6.07 12.68 -2.68
C CYS A 66 -6.77 12.74 -1.31
N LEU A 67 -6.30 11.97 -0.32
CA LEU A 67 -6.87 12.00 1.03
C LEU A 67 -6.60 13.34 1.72
N LYS A 68 -5.39 13.90 1.57
CA LYS A 68 -5.03 15.21 2.12
C LYS A 68 -5.79 16.36 1.49
N GLU A 69 -6.02 16.32 0.17
CA GLU A 69 -6.85 17.29 -0.55
C GLU A 69 -8.28 17.36 0.02
N ARG A 70 -8.78 16.26 0.59
CA ARG A 70 -10.07 16.20 1.31
C ARG A 70 -9.99 16.66 2.76
N GLY A 71 -8.85 17.20 3.20
CA GLY A 71 -8.63 17.63 4.58
C GLY A 71 -8.46 16.48 5.58
N LEU A 72 -8.21 15.25 5.12
CA LEU A 72 -7.99 14.09 5.98
C LEU A 72 -6.52 13.99 6.42
N ARG A 73 -6.25 13.20 7.46
CA ARG A 73 -4.90 12.97 8.02
C ARG A 73 -4.45 11.53 7.75
N PRO A 74 -3.96 11.21 6.53
CA PRO A 74 -3.50 9.87 6.22
C PRO A 74 -2.17 9.54 6.90
N PHE A 75 -1.98 8.27 7.25
CA PHE A 75 -0.69 7.70 7.65
C PHE A 75 -0.54 6.30 7.06
N LEU A 76 0.69 5.88 6.79
CA LEU A 76 0.97 4.55 6.26
C LEU A 76 1.08 3.55 7.41
N PHE A 77 0.41 2.41 7.26
CA PHE A 77 0.46 1.28 8.18
C PHE A 77 0.93 0.01 7.44
N PRO A 78 2.04 -0.61 7.84
CA PRO A 78 2.52 -1.85 7.21
C PRO A 78 1.56 -3.03 7.48
N ALA A 79 0.70 -3.35 6.52
CA ALA A 79 -0.29 -4.42 6.61
C ALA A 79 0.27 -5.73 6.01
N MET A 80 1.32 -6.28 6.61
CA MET A 80 2.14 -7.33 5.98
C MET A 80 2.47 -8.56 6.86
N GLY A 81 1.92 -8.65 8.06
CA GLY A 81 2.12 -9.80 8.95
C GLY A 81 3.60 -10.02 9.30
N SER A 82 4.11 -11.24 9.09
CA SER A 82 5.47 -11.63 9.47
C SER A 82 6.60 -11.03 8.63
N HIS A 83 6.28 -10.32 7.55
CA HIS A 83 7.29 -9.63 6.74
C HIS A 83 8.05 -8.59 7.58
N GLY A 84 9.32 -8.33 7.23
CA GLY A 84 10.18 -7.45 8.04
C GLY A 84 10.54 -8.06 9.40
N ALA A 85 10.65 -9.38 9.47
CA ALA A 85 10.92 -10.16 10.68
C ALA A 85 9.88 -9.95 11.80
N ALA A 86 8.65 -9.56 11.44
CA ALA A 86 7.62 -9.17 12.40
C ALA A 86 8.16 -8.16 13.45
N THR A 87 8.86 -7.13 12.98
CA THR A 87 9.29 -6.00 13.83
C THR A 87 8.84 -4.68 13.21
N ALA A 88 8.56 -3.68 14.04
CA ALA A 88 8.16 -2.37 13.55
C ALA A 88 9.22 -1.74 12.62
N ARG A 89 10.49 -1.80 13.05
CA ARG A 89 11.63 -1.31 12.25
C ARG A 89 11.79 -2.08 10.95
N GLY A 90 11.68 -3.41 10.99
CA GLY A 90 11.84 -4.25 9.81
C GLY A 90 10.72 -4.03 8.79
N GLN A 91 9.48 -3.87 9.24
CA GLN A 91 8.36 -3.54 8.35
C GLN A 91 8.49 -2.15 7.73
N ALA A 92 8.93 -1.14 8.50
CA ALA A 92 9.23 0.18 7.95
C ALA A 92 10.34 0.13 6.88
N ALA A 93 11.40 -0.64 7.12
CA ALA A 93 12.48 -0.84 6.14
C ALA A 93 12.01 -1.58 4.87
N VAL A 94 11.00 -2.45 4.97
CA VAL A 94 10.36 -3.08 3.80
C VAL A 94 9.63 -2.02 2.97
N LEU A 95 8.86 -1.13 3.60
CA LEU A 95 8.18 -0.04 2.89
C LEU A 95 9.18 0.91 2.20
N GLU A 96 10.27 1.26 2.86
CA GLU A 96 11.30 2.12 2.29
C GLU A 96 11.92 1.52 1.02
N LYS A 97 12.19 0.20 1.01
CA LYS A 97 12.66 -0.53 -0.19
C LYS A 97 11.64 -0.55 -1.33
N LEU A 98 10.36 -0.41 -1.02
CA LEU A 98 9.28 -0.25 -2.00
C LEU A 98 9.14 1.20 -2.49
N GLY A 99 10.04 2.10 -2.10
CA GLY A 99 10.00 3.51 -2.44
C GLY A 99 9.06 4.35 -1.57
N LEU A 100 8.54 3.77 -0.48
CA LEU A 100 7.57 4.41 0.40
C LEU A 100 8.28 4.95 1.64
N SER A 101 8.70 6.21 1.55
CA SER A 101 9.18 6.99 2.70
C SER A 101 8.21 8.11 3.05
N GLU A 102 8.33 8.66 4.25
CA GLU A 102 7.55 9.83 4.66
C GLU A 102 7.81 11.03 3.74
N GLN A 103 9.06 11.23 3.28
CA GLN A 103 9.36 12.33 2.37
C GLN A 103 8.69 12.16 1.00
N ARG A 104 8.68 10.93 0.46
CA ARG A 104 8.10 10.67 -0.87
C ARG A 104 6.58 10.68 -0.87
N THR A 105 5.98 10.06 0.14
CA THR A 105 4.51 9.93 0.25
C THR A 105 3.89 11.16 0.90
N GLY A 106 4.67 11.94 1.65
CA GLY A 106 4.23 13.05 2.47
C GLY A 106 3.44 12.63 3.71
N ALA A 107 3.27 11.33 4.00
CA ALA A 107 2.51 10.86 5.15
C ALA A 107 3.41 10.11 6.13
N PRO A 108 3.14 10.20 7.44
CA PRO A 108 3.91 9.50 8.44
C PRO A 108 3.75 7.98 8.31
N ILE A 109 4.80 7.23 8.61
CA ILE A 109 4.78 5.77 8.67
C ILE A 109 4.62 5.36 10.13
N ARG A 110 3.48 4.75 10.46
CA ARG A 110 3.21 4.20 11.80
C ARG A 110 3.29 2.70 11.74
N SER A 111 4.48 2.16 12.01
CA SER A 111 4.66 0.71 12.16
C SER A 111 4.56 0.32 13.63
N SER A 112 3.59 -0.54 13.95
CA SER A 112 3.41 -1.12 15.29
C SER A 112 2.85 -2.53 15.16
N LEU A 113 3.23 -3.38 16.10
CA LEU A 113 2.71 -4.75 16.25
C LEU A 113 1.82 -4.89 17.48
N ALA A 114 1.60 -3.80 18.22
CA ALA A 114 0.66 -3.80 19.33
C ALA A 114 -0.75 -4.10 18.80
N VAL A 115 -1.41 -5.06 19.43
CA VAL A 115 -2.76 -5.49 19.08
C VAL A 115 -3.70 -5.27 20.25
N VAL A 116 -4.98 -5.05 19.93
CA VAL A 116 -6.08 -5.04 20.90
C VAL A 116 -7.04 -6.15 20.48
N PRO A 117 -7.49 -7.03 21.40
CA PRO A 117 -8.49 -8.04 21.06
C PRO A 117 -9.83 -7.36 20.73
N LEU A 118 -10.35 -7.61 19.53
CA LEU A 118 -11.64 -7.07 19.07
C LEU A 118 -12.79 -8.08 19.13
N GLY A 119 -12.52 -9.33 19.51
CA GLY A 119 -13.50 -10.41 19.60
C GLY A 119 -12.90 -11.68 20.20
N ARG A 120 -13.72 -12.75 20.29
CA ARG A 120 -13.31 -14.12 20.58
C ARG A 120 -13.59 -14.99 19.38
#